data_AF-A0A241WJ55-F1
#
_entry.id   AF-A0A241WJ55-F1
#
_cell.length_a   1.000
_cell.length_b   1.000
_cell.length_c   1.000
_cell.angle_alpha   90.00
_cell.angle_beta   90.00
_cell.angle_gamma   90.00
#
_symmetry.space_group_name_H-M   'P 1'
#
loop_
_entity.id
_entity.type
_entity.pdbx_description
1 polymer ?
#
loop_
_entity_poly.entity_id
_entity_poly.type
_entity_poly.pdbx_seq_one_letter_code
_entity_poly.pdbx_strand_id
1 'polypeptide(L)'
;MILRLSYRNYDNGAYGTVFFNKTNNKAIKVFKRKESNRDEQIKSTFKSEVSAYNIAMENNNLKTFVPEFYGEINDIEKILDEYGSDISKEYFLNLAYAMKYIPKKFVKNNDYRVDVNHKNEVFKLFDDAGITYVKDSSVSVKENGEIVYIIDFAVNDHSP
;
A
#
# COMPACT_ATOMS: atom_id res chain seq x y z
N MET A 1 -5.17 -7.38 17.90
CA MET A 1 -5.18 -5.90 17.89
C MET A 1 -6.52 -5.33 17.40
N ILE A 2 -6.89 -4.13 17.85
CA ILE A 2 -8.09 -3.40 17.40
C ILE A 2 -7.68 -2.16 16.59
N LEU A 3 -8.24 -2.00 15.39
CA LEU A 3 -8.03 -0.82 14.55
C LEU A 3 -9.23 0.14 14.67
N ARG A 4 -8.98 1.44 14.51
CA ARG A 4 -10.01 2.48 14.59
C ARG A 4 -9.90 3.43 13.41
N LEU A 5 -11.01 3.66 12.73
CA LEU A 5 -11.14 4.78 11.80
C LEU A 5 -11.27 6.06 12.63
N SER A 6 -10.32 6.97 12.46
CA SER A 6 -10.48 8.34 12.94
C SER A 6 -10.12 9.30 11.83
N TYR A 7 -10.79 10.45 11.78
CA TYR A 7 -10.78 11.45 10.70
C TYR A 7 -9.37 11.95 10.24
N ARG A 8 -8.28 11.51 10.87
CA ARG A 8 -6.89 11.85 10.52
C ARG A 8 -5.92 10.67 10.49
N ASN A 9 -6.41 9.45 10.71
CA ASN A 9 -5.61 8.25 10.88
C ASN A 9 -6.01 7.13 9.92
N TYR A 10 -6.63 7.45 8.80
CA TYR A 10 -6.73 6.49 7.70
C TYR A 10 -6.79 7.17 6.33
N ASP A 11 -6.55 6.36 5.29
CA ASP A 11 -6.81 6.70 3.90
C ASP A 11 -7.49 5.51 3.20
N ASN A 12 -8.37 5.79 2.24
CA ASN A 12 -9.14 4.80 1.50
C ASN A 12 -8.53 4.60 0.11
N GLY A 13 -7.94 3.44 -0.12
CA GLY A 13 -7.58 2.97 -1.46
C GLY A 13 -8.75 2.27 -2.17
N ALA A 14 -8.52 1.88 -3.41
CA ALA A 14 -9.51 1.17 -4.24
C ALA A 14 -9.90 -0.21 -3.68
N TYR A 15 -8.98 -0.89 -2.99
CA TYR A 15 -9.15 -2.26 -2.48
C TYR A 15 -9.06 -2.39 -0.96
N GLY A 16 -8.66 -1.34 -0.25
CA GLY A 16 -8.38 -1.43 1.18
C GLY A 16 -8.35 -0.08 1.87
N THR A 17 -8.36 -0.12 3.19
CA THR A 17 -8.14 1.04 4.05
C THR A 17 -6.75 0.95 4.65
N VAL A 18 -6.00 2.04 4.62
CA VAL A 18 -4.72 2.17 5.31
C VAL A 18 -4.94 2.88 6.62
N PHE A 19 -4.67 2.24 7.75
CA PHE A 19 -4.77 2.78 9.10
C PHE A 19 -3.41 3.32 9.54
N PHE A 20 -3.34 4.56 9.98
CA PHE A 20 -2.10 5.22 10.40
C PHE A 20 -1.98 5.22 11.91
N ASN A 21 -0.94 4.57 12.42
CA ASN A 21 -0.49 4.70 13.80
C ASN A 21 0.77 5.56 13.81
N LYS A 22 0.57 6.86 14.05
CA LYS A 22 1.65 7.86 14.02
C LYS A 22 2.59 7.73 15.22
N THR A 23 2.13 7.18 16.34
CA THR A 23 2.92 7.00 17.56
C THR A 23 4.02 5.96 17.39
N ASN A 24 3.72 4.87 16.68
CA ASN A 24 4.71 3.82 16.38
C ASN A 24 5.24 3.88 14.93
N ASN A 25 4.92 4.95 14.20
CA ASN A 25 5.31 5.19 12.82
C ASN A 25 4.97 4.02 11.86
N LYS A 26 3.79 3.42 12.04
CA LYS A 26 3.28 2.33 11.19
C LYS A 26 2.01 2.73 10.45
N ALA A 27 1.88 2.20 9.24
CA ALA A 27 0.67 2.19 8.44
C ALA A 27 0.27 0.72 8.22
N ILE A 28 -1.00 0.39 8.45
CA ILE A 28 -1.54 -0.98 8.28
C ILE A 28 -2.57 -0.92 7.17
N LYS A 29 -2.34 -1.59 6.04
CA LYS A 29 -3.34 -1.74 4.99
C LYS A 29 -4.18 -2.97 5.29
N VAL A 30 -5.49 -2.82 5.28
CA VAL A 30 -6.46 -3.92 5.41
C VAL A 30 -7.37 -3.91 4.20
N PHE A 31 -7.50 -5.06 3.54
CA PHE A 31 -8.32 -5.19 2.34
C PHE A 31 -9.81 -5.24 2.68
N LYS A 32 -10.61 -4.53 1.89
CA LYS A 32 -12.07 -4.48 2.05
C LYS A 32 -12.72 -5.67 1.35
N ARG A 33 -13.83 -6.15 1.92
CA ARG A 33 -14.76 -7.03 1.21
C ARG A 33 -15.53 -6.19 0.20
N LYS A 34 -15.49 -6.59 -1.07
CA LYS A 34 -16.41 -6.10 -2.11
C LYS A 34 -17.49 -7.16 -2.31
N GLU A 35 -18.35 -6.98 -3.32
CA GLU A 35 -19.31 -8.01 -3.74
C GLU A 35 -18.66 -9.40 -3.82
N SER A 36 -19.42 -10.44 -3.45
CA SER A 36 -18.92 -11.79 -3.14
C SER A 36 -18.17 -12.49 -4.29
N ASN A 37 -18.24 -11.97 -5.51
CA ASN A 37 -17.55 -12.52 -6.68
C ASN A 37 -16.08 -12.06 -6.83
N ARG A 38 -15.55 -11.21 -5.92
CA ARG A 38 -14.17 -10.68 -6.02
C ARG A 38 -13.21 -11.17 -4.94
N ASP A 39 -13.61 -12.09 -4.07
CA ASP A 39 -12.78 -12.55 -2.96
C ASP A 39 -11.43 -13.14 -3.41
N GLU A 40 -11.43 -13.98 -4.44
CA GLU A 40 -10.21 -14.58 -4.98
C GLU A 40 -9.28 -13.56 -5.64
N GLN A 41 -9.88 -12.58 -6.32
CA GLN A 41 -9.16 -11.45 -6.92
C GLN A 41 -8.46 -10.64 -5.82
N ILE A 42 -9.17 -10.28 -4.76
CA ILE A 42 -8.63 -9.51 -3.62
C ILE A 42 -7.49 -10.27 -2.93
N LYS A 43 -7.64 -11.59 -2.73
CA LYS A 43 -6.57 -12.45 -2.22
C LYS A 43 -5.34 -12.45 -3.13
N SER A 44 -5.53 -12.48 -4.44
CA SER A 44 -4.45 -12.46 -5.43
C SER A 44 -3.73 -11.11 -5.43
N THR A 45 -4.47 -9.99 -5.39
CA THR A 45 -3.91 -8.65 -5.23
C THR A 45 -3.10 -8.54 -3.95
N PHE A 46 -3.65 -8.97 -2.81
CA PHE A 46 -2.93 -8.96 -1.53
C PHE A 46 -1.59 -9.71 -1.61
N LYS A 47 -1.61 -10.94 -2.12
CA LYS A 47 -0.38 -11.75 -2.28
C LYS A 47 0.62 -11.09 -3.22
N SER A 48 0.16 -10.50 -4.32
CA SER A 48 0.99 -9.81 -5.30
C SER A 48 1.65 -8.56 -4.71
N GLU A 49 0.93 -7.76 -3.92
CA GLU A 49 1.48 -6.59 -3.21
C GLU A 49 2.49 -7.01 -2.14
N VAL A 50 2.17 -8.00 -1.30
CA VAL A 50 3.08 -8.52 -0.25
C VAL A 50 4.37 -9.07 -0.88
N SER A 51 4.24 -9.84 -1.95
CA SER A 51 5.41 -10.38 -2.67
C SER A 51 6.27 -9.27 -3.24
N ALA A 52 5.67 -8.21 -3.78
CA ALA A 52 6.41 -7.06 -4.30
C ALA A 52 7.17 -6.32 -3.20
N TYR A 53 6.58 -6.14 -2.02
CA TYR A 53 7.29 -5.59 -0.87
C TYR A 53 8.46 -6.46 -0.44
N ASN A 54 8.29 -7.78 -0.35
CA ASN A 54 9.38 -8.69 0.01
C ASN A 54 10.54 -8.57 -0.99
N ILE A 55 10.26 -8.60 -2.30
CA ILE A 55 11.27 -8.40 -3.36
C ILE A 55 11.96 -7.04 -3.20
N ALA A 56 11.19 -5.97 -3.01
CA ALA A 56 11.74 -4.62 -2.87
C ALA A 56 12.63 -4.47 -1.63
N MET A 57 12.31 -5.12 -0.51
CA MET A 57 13.10 -5.08 0.72
C MET A 57 14.43 -5.86 0.60
N GLU A 58 14.47 -6.91 -0.20
CA GLU A 58 15.68 -7.69 -0.49
C GLU A 58 16.61 -7.00 -1.50
N ASN A 59 16.07 -6.09 -2.31
CA ASN A 59 16.82 -5.34 -3.32
C ASN A 59 17.36 -3.99 -2.76
N ASN A 60 18.68 -3.84 -2.74
CA ASN A 60 19.35 -2.65 -2.18
C ASN A 60 18.96 -1.33 -2.86
N ASN A 61 18.64 -1.36 -4.16
CA ASN A 61 18.25 -0.16 -4.91
C ASN A 61 16.76 0.16 -4.72
N LEU A 62 15.91 -0.87 -4.58
CA LEU A 62 14.46 -0.66 -4.45
C LEU A 62 14.04 -0.28 -3.05
N LYS A 63 14.69 -0.83 -2.01
CA LYS A 63 14.33 -0.56 -0.61
C LYS A 63 14.41 0.92 -0.23
N THR A 64 15.13 1.74 -1.00
CA THR A 64 15.18 3.20 -0.79
C THR A 64 13.99 3.95 -1.35
N PHE A 65 13.23 3.33 -2.28
CA PHE A 65 12.06 3.91 -2.93
C PHE A 65 10.74 3.38 -2.36
N VAL A 66 10.76 2.46 -1.41
CA VAL A 66 9.55 1.92 -0.79
C VAL A 66 9.57 2.17 0.72
N PRO A 67 8.39 2.29 1.37
CA PRO A 67 8.35 2.25 2.83
C PRO A 67 8.94 0.93 3.34
N GLU A 68 9.61 0.98 4.48
CA GLU A 68 10.03 -0.23 5.19
C GLU A 68 8.83 -1.14 5.45
N PHE A 69 8.96 -2.41 5.08
CA PHE A 69 7.90 -3.39 5.20
C PHE A 69 8.05 -4.20 6.48
N TYR A 70 6.98 -4.29 7.27
CA TYR A 70 6.97 -5.03 8.53
C TYR A 70 6.28 -6.39 8.43
N GLY A 71 5.85 -6.78 7.23
CA GLY A 71 5.21 -8.07 6.98
C GLY A 71 3.68 -8.05 7.09
N GLU A 72 3.12 -9.25 6.92
CA GLU A 72 1.69 -9.52 7.05
C GLU A 72 1.23 -9.40 8.51
N ILE A 73 -0.04 -9.02 8.68
CA ILE A 73 -0.70 -8.85 9.98
C ILE A 73 -1.87 -9.82 10.06
N ASN A 74 -1.82 -10.72 11.05
CA ASN A 74 -2.79 -11.81 11.21
C ASN A 74 -3.59 -11.75 12.52
N ASP A 75 -3.31 -10.77 13.38
CA ASP A 75 -3.91 -10.64 14.71
C ASP A 75 -4.96 -9.52 14.80
N ILE A 76 -5.50 -9.01 13.68
CA ILE A 76 -6.58 -8.02 13.74
C ILE A 76 -7.87 -8.69 14.22
N GLU A 77 -8.36 -8.28 15.38
CA GLU A 77 -9.58 -8.81 15.98
C GLU A 77 -10.81 -8.04 15.52
N LYS A 78 -10.69 -6.70 15.47
CA LYS A 78 -11.79 -5.78 15.16
C LYS A 78 -11.33 -4.52 14.46
N ILE A 79 -12.22 -3.97 13.65
CA ILE A 79 -12.12 -2.63 13.07
C ILE A 79 -13.35 -1.85 13.52
N LEU A 80 -13.11 -0.73 14.19
CA LEU A 80 -14.17 0.17 14.66
C LEU A 80 -14.24 1.42 13.79
N ASP A 81 -15.44 1.90 13.52
CA ASP A 81 -15.67 3.21 12.91
C ASP A 81 -15.36 4.37 13.89
N GLU A 82 -15.59 5.60 13.45
CA GLU A 82 -15.37 6.80 14.26
C GLU A 82 -16.32 6.95 15.46
N TYR A 83 -17.46 6.25 15.43
CA TYR A 83 -18.45 6.21 16.51
C TYR A 83 -18.24 5.01 17.45
N GLY A 84 -17.25 4.16 17.16
CA GLY A 84 -16.96 2.94 17.93
C GLY A 84 -17.78 1.72 17.52
N SER A 85 -18.55 1.78 16.43
CA SER A 85 -19.29 0.64 15.89
C SER A 85 -18.34 -0.35 15.23
N ASP A 86 -18.59 -1.64 15.41
CA ASP A 86 -17.80 -2.71 14.79
C ASP A 86 -18.17 -2.88 13.30
N ILE A 87 -17.22 -2.55 12.43
CA ILE A 87 -17.35 -2.63 10.97
C ILE A 87 -16.48 -3.76 10.38
N SER A 88 -16.02 -4.69 11.21
CA SER A 88 -15.10 -5.77 10.78
C SER A 88 -15.63 -6.62 9.63
N LYS A 89 -16.96 -6.74 9.51
CA LYS A 89 -17.64 -7.46 8.42
C LYS A 89 -17.38 -6.88 7.02
N GLU A 90 -16.86 -5.66 6.94
CA GLU A 90 -16.54 -4.98 5.68
C GLU A 90 -15.11 -5.25 5.21
N TYR A 91 -14.34 -6.04 5.96
CA TYR A 91 -12.91 -6.25 5.75
C TYR A 91 -12.52 -7.73 5.80
N PHE A 92 -11.41 -8.05 5.16
CA PHE A 92 -10.68 -9.30 5.36
C PHE A 92 -9.62 -9.09 6.43
N LEU A 93 -9.93 -9.42 7.69
CA LEU A 93 -9.02 -9.16 8.82
C LEU A 93 -7.68 -9.91 8.73
N ASN A 94 -7.64 -10.97 7.91
CA ASN A 94 -6.44 -11.77 7.64
C ASN A 94 -5.73 -11.40 6.32
N LEU A 95 -6.22 -10.40 5.58
CA LEU A 95 -5.55 -9.83 4.42
C LEU A 95 -5.12 -8.41 4.78
N ALA A 96 -4.10 -8.35 5.63
CA ALA A 96 -3.52 -7.11 6.10
C ALA A 96 -2.01 -7.20 6.14
N TYR A 97 -1.35 -6.06 5.97
CA TYR A 97 0.09 -5.95 6.12
C TYR A 97 0.46 -4.59 6.71
N ALA A 98 1.64 -4.51 7.31
CA ALA A 98 2.15 -3.30 7.92
C ALA A 98 3.39 -2.79 7.19
N MET A 99 3.49 -1.48 7.08
CA MET A 99 4.62 -0.77 6.52
C MET A 99 4.90 0.50 7.32
N LYS A 100 6.04 1.14 7.10
CA LYS A 100 6.38 2.41 7.73
C LYS A 100 5.41 3.50 7.30
N TYR A 101 4.91 4.26 8.28
CA TYR A 101 4.15 5.46 7.99
C TYR A 101 5.10 6.53 7.42
N ILE A 102 4.75 7.03 6.24
CA ILE A 102 5.46 8.13 5.59
C ILE A 102 4.59 9.38 5.72
N PRO A 103 4.98 10.40 6.50
CA PRO A 103 4.21 11.64 6.67
C PRO A 103 4.38 12.58 5.48
N LYS A 104 4.16 12.06 4.27
CA LYS A 104 4.23 12.81 3.02
C LYS A 104 2.93 12.65 2.23
N LYS A 105 2.67 13.61 1.36
CA LYS A 105 1.58 13.50 0.39
C LYS A 105 1.99 12.50 -0.70
N PHE A 106 1.08 11.59 -0.99
CA PHE A 106 1.15 10.71 -2.16
C PHE A 106 0.21 11.23 -3.25
N VAL A 107 0.63 11.05 -4.50
CA VAL A 107 -0.06 11.46 -5.72
C VAL A 107 0.00 10.29 -6.70
N LYS A 108 -0.86 10.23 -7.71
CA LYS A 108 -0.71 9.19 -8.74
C LYS A 108 0.56 9.42 -9.55
N ASN A 109 1.18 8.33 -10.01
CA ASN A 109 2.43 8.37 -10.78
C ASN A 109 2.33 9.08 -12.16
N ASN A 110 1.12 9.44 -12.58
CA ASN A 110 0.82 10.23 -13.77
C ASN A 110 0.52 11.70 -13.46
N ASP A 111 0.66 12.13 -12.20
CA ASP A 111 0.53 13.52 -11.80
C ASP A 111 1.59 14.39 -12.49
N TYR A 112 1.20 15.59 -12.92
CA TYR A 112 2.05 16.51 -13.68
C TYR A 112 3.33 16.94 -12.96
N ARG A 113 3.39 16.77 -11.63
CA ARG A 113 4.57 17.09 -10.81
C ARG A 113 5.65 16.02 -10.86
N VAL A 114 5.36 14.82 -11.38
CA VAL A 114 6.30 13.71 -11.42
C VAL A 114 7.24 13.89 -12.60
N ASP A 115 8.55 13.92 -12.34
CA ASP A 115 9.56 13.92 -13.40
C ASP A 115 9.49 12.61 -14.19
N VAL A 116 9.26 12.71 -15.50
CA VAL A 116 9.02 11.54 -16.36
C VAL A 116 10.29 10.71 -16.55
N ASN A 117 11.46 11.33 -16.62
CA ASN A 117 12.72 10.63 -16.85
C ASN A 117 13.10 9.82 -15.62
N HIS A 118 13.10 10.46 -14.45
CA HIS A 118 13.39 9.78 -13.18
C HIS A 118 12.33 8.72 -12.86
N LYS A 119 11.05 8.95 -13.18
CA LYS A 119 10.02 7.90 -13.08
C LYS A 119 10.37 6.68 -13.91
N ASN A 120 10.76 6.87 -15.18
CA ASN A 120 11.09 5.76 -16.06
C ASN A 120 12.32 4.98 -15.57
N GLU A 121 13.33 5.68 -15.07
CA GLU A 121 14.51 5.07 -14.44
C GLU A 121 14.13 4.23 -13.22
N VAL A 122 13.35 4.80 -12.29
CA VAL A 122 12.89 4.09 -11.10
C VAL A 122 12.01 2.90 -11.47
N PHE A 123 11.08 3.06 -12.41
CA PHE A 123 10.17 1.97 -12.82
C PHE A 123 10.92 0.84 -13.51
N LYS A 124 11.99 1.17 -14.26
CA LYS A 124 12.89 0.17 -14.81
C LYS A 124 13.57 -0.66 -13.71
N LEU A 125 13.96 -0.06 -12.59
CA LEU A 125 14.52 -0.82 -11.45
C LEU A 125 13.51 -1.82 -10.87
N PHE A 126 12.22 -1.44 -10.82
CA PHE A 126 11.15 -2.32 -10.35
C PHE A 126 10.94 -3.49 -11.33
N ASP A 127 10.87 -3.18 -12.62
CA ASP A 127 10.71 -4.18 -13.68
C ASP A 127 11.89 -5.17 -13.73
N ASP A 128 13.13 -4.66 -13.66
CA ASP A 128 14.35 -5.47 -13.63
C ASP A 128 14.42 -6.40 -12.40
N ALA A 129 13.66 -6.09 -11.32
CA ALA A 129 13.52 -6.93 -10.13
C ALA A 129 12.32 -7.87 -10.16
N GLY A 130 11.54 -7.89 -11.26
CA GLY A 130 10.35 -8.72 -11.41
C GLY A 130 9.07 -8.09 -10.82
N ILE A 131 9.07 -6.81 -10.47
CA ILE A 131 7.89 -6.07 -10.02
C ILE A 131 7.32 -5.29 -11.20
N THR A 132 6.43 -5.93 -11.96
CA THR A 132 5.96 -5.40 -13.25
C THR A 132 4.75 -4.47 -13.13
N TYR A 133 4.00 -4.54 -12.02
CA TYR A 133 2.80 -3.74 -11.82
C TYR A 133 3.06 -2.51 -10.96
N VAL A 134 3.60 -1.47 -11.60
CA VAL A 134 3.82 -0.13 -11.00
C VAL A 134 2.91 0.95 -11.60
N LYS A 135 2.09 0.59 -12.61
CA LYS A 135 1.32 1.54 -13.43
C LYS A 135 0.27 2.33 -12.64
N ASP A 136 -0.32 1.75 -11.59
CA ASP A 136 -1.37 2.38 -10.77
C ASP A 136 -0.87 2.83 -9.40
N SER A 137 0.46 2.83 -9.22
CA SER A 137 1.11 3.20 -7.98
C SER A 137 0.86 4.65 -7.60
N SER A 138 0.95 4.90 -6.30
CA SER A 138 0.96 6.24 -5.73
C SER A 138 2.39 6.56 -5.30
N VAL A 139 2.84 7.78 -5.61
CA VAL A 139 4.22 8.21 -5.36
C VAL A 139 4.26 9.47 -4.50
N SER A 140 5.30 9.61 -3.70
CA SER A 140 5.66 10.86 -3.05
C SER A 140 6.85 11.45 -3.79
N VAL A 141 6.79 12.75 -4.10
CA VAL A 141 7.83 13.45 -4.87
C VAL A 141 8.46 14.60 -4.10
N LYS A 142 9.70 14.95 -4.43
CA LYS A 142 10.35 16.22 -4.03
C LYS A 142 9.80 17.39 -4.85
N GLU A 143 10.23 18.61 -4.50
CA GLU A 143 9.87 19.82 -5.24
C GLU A 143 10.35 19.80 -6.70
N ASN A 144 11.49 19.15 -6.98
CA ASN A 144 12.00 18.97 -8.34
C ASN A 144 11.34 17.81 -9.10
N GLY A 145 10.29 17.19 -8.55
CA GLY A 145 9.54 16.11 -9.18
C GLY A 145 10.14 14.71 -9.03
N GLU A 146 11.30 14.57 -8.39
CA GLU A 146 11.89 13.26 -8.15
C GLU A 146 11.07 12.41 -7.18
N ILE A 147 10.81 11.14 -7.55
CA ILE A 147 10.19 10.15 -6.68
C ILE A 147 11.08 9.88 -5.45
N VAL A 148 10.46 9.90 -4.27
CA VAL A 148 11.08 9.51 -3.00
C VAL A 148 10.53 8.18 -2.50
N TYR A 149 9.23 7.99 -2.60
CA TYR A 149 8.56 6.77 -2.17
C TYR A 149 7.49 6.35 -3.17
N ILE A 150 7.30 5.05 -3.33
CA ILE A 150 6.29 4.40 -4.15
C ILE A 150 5.50 3.45 -3.23
N ILE A 151 4.18 3.48 -3.34
CA ILE A 151 3.23 2.56 -2.70
C ILE A 151 2.19 2.10 -3.72
N ASP A 152 1.35 1.12 -3.33
CA ASP A 152 0.34 0.52 -4.20
C ASP A 152 0.93 -0.07 -5.49
N PHE A 153 2.01 -0.84 -5.36
CA PHE A 153 2.66 -1.58 -6.43
C PHE A 153 2.56 -3.09 -6.17
N ALA A 154 2.64 -3.91 -7.22
CA ALA A 154 2.51 -5.36 -7.11
C ALA A 154 3.41 -6.08 -8.13
N VAL A 155 3.63 -7.39 -7.94
CA VAL A 155 4.41 -8.21 -8.90
C VAL A 155 3.71 -8.27 -10.24
N ASN A 156 2.41 -8.57 -10.23
CA ASN A 156 1.53 -8.66 -11.39
C ASN A 156 0.19 -7.96 -11.15
N ASP A 157 -0.45 -7.56 -12.24
CA ASP A 157 -1.79 -6.97 -12.21
C ASP A 157 -2.86 -8.05 -11.96
N HIS A 158 -3.73 -7.78 -11.00
CA HIS A 158 -4.95 -8.54 -10.74
C HIS A 158 -6.16 -7.63 -10.60
N SER A 159 -6.07 -6.38 -11.06
CA SER A 159 -7.19 -5.44 -11.16
C SER A 159 -8.20 -5.88 -12.24
N PRO A 160 -9.48 -5.51 -12.12
CA PRO A 160 -10.52 -5.86 -13.08
C PRO A 160 -10.38 -5.07 -14.39
#